data_AF-A0A8T1FPM5-F1
#
_entry.id   AF-A0A8T1FPM5-F1
#
_cell.length_a   1.000
_cell.length_b   1.000
_cell.length_c   1.000
_cell.angle_alpha   90.00
_cell.angle_beta   90.00
_cell.angle_gamma   90.00
#
_symmetry.space_group_name_H-M   'P 1'
#
loop_
_entity.id
_entity.type
_entity.pdbx_description
1 polymer ?
#
loop_
_entity_poly.entity_id
_entity_poly.type
_entity_poly.pdbx_seq_one_letter_code
_entity_poly.pdbx_strand_id
1 'polypeptide(L)'
;MLEVKENIVAFAWEPKGTRFATVHGEGQQRLNVSFYEMDGGSKSAKEVTLLYTLKDKACSHLYWSPLGNNIVLAGLGEINGQLEFWDATEQQSITVQEHFKCTHVEWDPSGRVVATAVCQPLDNSYYKFTMDNGYTLWTFQGKQLLEEKKDAFYQFLWRPRPRTLLSDKEYNNVVKNLKKFEKRFDQMDRLKERERLAAEKAERNRKEQDFQELLEKRLATAAARRAEYLALLDGYDSEDESEYIVQSHTYDDVLEIKEEVMRK
;
A
#
# COMPACT_ATOMS: atom_id res chain seq x y z
N MET A 1 34.74 -12.49 -20.51
CA MET A 1 33.46 -12.27 -21.23
C MET A 1 32.40 -13.01 -20.45
N LEU A 2 31.32 -12.36 -20.02
CA LEU A 2 30.24 -13.03 -19.29
C LEU A 2 29.39 -13.80 -20.30
N GLU A 3 29.28 -15.12 -20.15
CA GLU A 3 28.42 -15.97 -20.97
C GLU A 3 27.31 -16.54 -20.09
N VAL A 4 26.06 -16.20 -20.42
CA VAL A 4 24.86 -16.73 -19.75
C VAL A 4 24.19 -17.69 -20.73
N LYS A 5 24.10 -18.96 -20.35
CA LYS A 5 23.56 -20.03 -21.22
C LYS A 5 22.03 -20.07 -21.26
N GLU A 6 21.40 -19.60 -20.19
CA GLU A 6 19.95 -19.57 -20.05
C GLU A 6 19.35 -18.34 -20.73
N ASN A 7 18.07 -18.42 -21.10
CA ASN A 7 17.35 -17.29 -21.68
C ASN A 7 17.21 -16.17 -20.64
N ILE A 8 17.54 -14.93 -21.03
CA ILE A 8 17.44 -13.75 -20.17
C ILE A 8 16.10 -13.06 -20.47
N VAL A 9 15.28 -12.92 -19.43
CA VAL A 9 13.96 -12.28 -19.50
C VAL A 9 14.05 -10.79 -19.19
N ALA A 10 14.87 -10.41 -18.21
CA ALA A 10 15.05 -9.01 -17.83
C ALA A 10 16.48 -8.73 -17.38
N PHE A 11 16.88 -7.47 -17.52
CA PHE A 11 18.20 -6.98 -17.18
C PHE A 11 18.07 -5.55 -16.63
N ALA A 12 18.71 -5.24 -15.51
CA ALA A 12 18.70 -3.89 -14.95
C ALA A 12 19.98 -3.54 -14.17
N TRP A 13 20.53 -2.36 -14.45
CA TRP A 13 21.66 -1.77 -13.72
C TRP A 13 21.21 -1.13 -12.40
N GLU A 14 22.04 -1.26 -11.38
CA GLU A 14 21.91 -0.46 -10.16
C GLU A 14 22.17 1.03 -10.47
N PRO A 15 21.23 1.93 -10.18
CA PRO A 15 21.45 3.36 -10.32
C PRO A 15 22.59 3.83 -9.42
N LYS A 16 23.57 4.52 -10.01
CA LYS A 16 24.75 5.08 -9.32
C LYS A 16 25.67 4.02 -8.67
N GLY A 17 25.53 2.75 -9.06
CA GLY A 17 26.38 1.65 -8.59
C GLY A 17 27.13 0.96 -9.73
N THR A 18 27.87 -0.09 -9.37
CA THR A 18 28.61 -0.99 -10.29
C THR A 18 27.95 -2.35 -10.44
N ARG A 19 26.84 -2.58 -9.73
CA ARG A 19 26.09 -3.83 -9.75
C ARG A 19 25.01 -3.83 -10.83
N PHE A 20 24.65 -5.01 -11.30
CA PHE A 20 23.46 -5.22 -12.12
C PHE A 20 22.82 -6.56 -11.78
N ALA A 21 21.55 -6.71 -12.14
CA ALA A 21 20.81 -7.93 -11.95
C ALA A 21 20.19 -8.40 -13.26
N THR A 22 20.07 -9.71 -13.42
CA THR A 22 19.44 -10.36 -14.56
C THR A 22 18.43 -11.39 -14.10
N VAL A 23 17.26 -11.41 -14.72
CA VAL A 23 16.28 -12.49 -14.57
C VAL A 23 16.49 -13.45 -15.73
N HIS A 24 16.67 -14.73 -15.42
CA HIS A 24 16.93 -15.77 -16.41
C HIS A 24 16.31 -17.10 -16.01
N GLY A 25 16.07 -17.96 -17.00
CA GLY A 25 15.53 -19.30 -16.80
C GLY A 25 14.58 -19.72 -17.92
N GLU A 26 14.13 -20.97 -17.86
CA GLU A 26 13.24 -21.57 -18.86
C GLU A 26 11.75 -21.55 -18.44
N GLY A 27 11.47 -21.31 -17.16
CA GLY A 27 10.11 -21.28 -16.62
C GLY A 27 9.35 -19.99 -16.95
N GLN A 28 8.02 -20.07 -17.12
CA GLN A 28 7.19 -18.88 -17.39
C GLN A 28 6.86 -18.07 -16.13
N GLN A 29 6.71 -18.73 -14.97
CA GLN A 29 6.29 -18.08 -13.73
C GLN A 29 7.34 -18.09 -12.62
N ARG A 30 8.34 -18.96 -12.73
CA ARG A 30 9.40 -19.12 -11.74
C ARG A 30 10.73 -19.04 -12.46
N LEU A 31 11.48 -17.98 -12.15
CA LEU A 31 12.73 -17.62 -12.80
C LEU A 31 13.82 -17.43 -11.74
N ASN A 32 15.07 -17.48 -12.18
CA ASN A 32 16.22 -17.19 -11.35
C ASN A 32 16.61 -15.71 -11.50
N VAL A 33 17.08 -15.10 -10.43
CA VAL A 33 17.60 -13.72 -10.44
C VAL A 33 19.05 -13.74 -9.98
N SER A 34 19.97 -13.40 -10.88
CA SER A 34 21.40 -13.33 -10.58
C SER A 34 21.87 -11.89 -10.47
N PHE A 35 22.67 -11.61 -9.44
CA PHE A 35 23.29 -10.31 -9.18
C PHE A 35 24.77 -10.37 -9.50
N TYR A 36 25.27 -9.35 -10.19
CA TYR A 36 26.65 -9.25 -10.66
C TYR A 36 27.27 -7.92 -10.25
N GLU A 37 28.60 -7.90 -10.14
CA GLU A 37 29.42 -6.72 -9.83
C GLU A 37 30.48 -6.56 -10.93
N MET A 38 30.66 -5.34 -11.43
CA MET A 38 31.67 -5.04 -12.46
C MET A 38 33.10 -4.85 -11.92
N ASP A 39 33.23 -4.56 -10.63
CA ASP A 39 34.50 -4.22 -9.96
C ASP A 39 34.96 -5.34 -9.00
N GLY A 40 34.45 -6.57 -9.16
CA GLY A 40 34.79 -7.70 -8.29
C GLY A 40 36.18 -8.31 -8.53
N GLY A 41 36.93 -7.84 -9.52
CA GLY A 41 38.31 -8.25 -9.79
C GLY A 41 39.34 -7.59 -8.85
N SER A 42 40.57 -8.12 -8.86
CA SER A 42 41.73 -7.44 -8.25
C SER A 42 41.84 -6.01 -8.82
N LYS A 43 42.32 -5.04 -8.02
CA LYS A 43 42.41 -3.59 -8.33
C LYS A 43 43.00 -3.22 -9.70
N SER A 44 43.62 -4.17 -10.41
CA SER A 44 44.22 -4.04 -11.74
C SER A 44 43.34 -4.46 -12.92
N ALA A 45 42.25 -5.22 -12.72
CA ALA A 45 41.38 -5.69 -13.80
C ALA A 45 39.90 -5.66 -13.38
N LYS A 46 39.09 -4.86 -14.08
CA LYS A 46 37.64 -4.87 -13.93
C LYS A 46 37.10 -6.16 -14.55
N GLU A 47 36.68 -7.10 -13.72
CA GLU A 47 36.07 -8.35 -14.15
C GLU A 47 34.66 -8.46 -13.57
N VAL A 48 33.75 -8.98 -14.39
CA VAL A 48 32.36 -9.21 -13.99
C VAL A 48 32.30 -10.45 -13.11
N THR A 49 31.91 -10.28 -11.85
CA THR A 49 31.77 -11.37 -10.89
C THR A 49 30.31 -11.58 -10.54
N LEU A 50 29.86 -12.83 -10.57
CA LEU A 50 28.57 -13.23 -9.99
C LEU A 50 28.66 -13.12 -8.47
N LEU A 51 27.76 -12.35 -7.86
CA LEU A 51 27.66 -12.21 -6.40
C LEU A 51 26.85 -13.37 -5.82
N TYR A 52 25.60 -13.52 -6.27
CA TYR A 52 24.68 -14.57 -5.83
C TYR A 52 23.52 -14.73 -6.81
N THR A 53 22.82 -15.86 -6.70
CA THR A 53 21.64 -16.18 -7.50
C THR A 53 20.49 -16.57 -6.58
N LEU A 54 19.36 -15.90 -6.76
CA LEU A 54 18.08 -16.25 -6.16
C LEU A 54 17.36 -17.22 -7.09
N LYS A 55 16.95 -18.37 -6.56
CA LYS A 55 16.27 -19.40 -7.34
C LYS A 55 14.75 -19.32 -7.16
N ASP A 56 14.02 -19.73 -8.19
CA ASP A 56 12.58 -20.01 -8.13
C ASP A 56 11.71 -18.80 -7.71
N LYS A 57 12.11 -17.60 -8.16
CA LYS A 57 11.44 -16.34 -7.86
C LYS A 57 10.31 -16.06 -8.86
N ALA A 58 9.18 -15.58 -8.35
CA ALA A 58 8.07 -15.11 -9.18
C ALA A 58 8.34 -13.66 -9.61
N CYS A 59 9.32 -13.50 -10.49
CA CYS A 59 9.83 -12.21 -10.93
C CYS A 59 10.01 -12.22 -12.44
N SER A 60 9.43 -11.24 -13.12
CA SER A 60 9.62 -11.01 -14.56
C SER A 60 10.34 -9.69 -14.84
N HIS A 61 10.29 -8.73 -13.92
CA HIS A 61 10.82 -7.38 -14.09
C HIS A 61 11.63 -6.94 -12.86
N LEU A 62 12.63 -6.08 -13.09
CA LEU A 62 13.55 -5.58 -12.07
C LEU A 62 13.45 -4.06 -11.98
N TYR A 63 13.13 -3.56 -10.78
CA TYR A 63 13.01 -2.12 -10.54
C TYR A 63 13.95 -1.70 -9.40
N TRP A 64 15.10 -1.15 -9.75
CA TRP A 64 16.05 -0.61 -8.77
C TRP A 64 15.61 0.74 -8.23
N SER A 65 15.89 0.98 -6.94
CA SER A 65 15.77 2.30 -6.35
C SER A 65 16.74 3.28 -7.01
N PRO A 66 16.34 4.53 -7.30
CA PRO A 66 17.22 5.58 -7.83
C PRO A 66 18.44 5.93 -6.95
N LEU A 67 18.44 5.47 -5.70
CA LEU A 67 19.57 5.60 -4.77
C LEU A 67 20.48 4.36 -4.74
N GLY A 68 20.13 3.30 -5.46
CA GLY A 68 20.77 1.98 -5.37
C GLY A 68 20.31 1.20 -4.14
N ASN A 69 21.03 0.12 -3.83
CA ASN A 69 20.81 -0.84 -2.75
C ASN A 69 19.52 -1.66 -2.83
N ASN A 70 18.39 -0.98 -2.83
CA ASN A 70 17.08 -1.62 -2.79
C ASN A 70 16.58 -1.88 -4.21
N ILE A 71 15.98 -3.05 -4.42
CA ILE A 71 15.39 -3.46 -5.69
C ILE A 71 14.03 -4.12 -5.42
N VAL A 72 13.06 -3.85 -6.29
CA VAL A 72 11.80 -4.60 -6.33
C VAL A 72 11.89 -5.63 -7.44
N LEU A 73 11.78 -6.89 -7.06
CA LEU A 73 11.60 -8.02 -7.97
C LEU A 73 10.10 -8.15 -8.22
N ALA A 74 9.64 -7.78 -9.42
CA ALA A 74 8.22 -7.69 -9.74
C ALA A 74 7.81 -8.80 -10.70
N GLY A 75 6.85 -9.61 -10.28
CA GLY A 75 6.16 -10.59 -11.11
C GLY A 75 4.94 -9.98 -11.79
N LEU A 76 5.14 -9.26 -12.89
CA LEU A 76 4.06 -8.65 -13.67
C LEU A 76 3.49 -9.62 -14.72
N GLY A 77 2.29 -9.31 -15.24
CA GLY A 77 1.62 -10.12 -16.25
C GLY A 77 1.09 -11.43 -15.69
N GLU A 78 1.55 -12.57 -16.23
CA GLU A 78 1.08 -13.91 -15.86
C GLU A 78 1.44 -14.32 -14.41
N ILE A 79 2.36 -13.60 -13.76
CA ILE A 79 2.81 -13.85 -12.38
C ILE A 79 1.92 -13.11 -11.35
N ASN A 80 0.84 -12.49 -11.81
CA ASN A 80 -0.24 -11.90 -10.98
C ASN A 80 0.16 -10.80 -9.99
N GLY A 81 1.32 -10.17 -10.14
CA GLY A 81 1.69 -8.96 -9.40
C GLY A 81 2.34 -9.21 -8.04
N GLN A 82 3.07 -10.32 -7.88
CA GLN A 82 3.93 -10.52 -6.71
C GLN A 82 5.09 -9.50 -6.71
N LEU A 83 5.32 -8.85 -5.57
CA LEU A 83 6.35 -7.83 -5.39
C LEU A 83 7.26 -8.25 -4.23
N GLU A 84 8.50 -8.59 -4.52
CA GLU A 84 9.50 -8.87 -3.49
C GLU A 84 10.47 -7.69 -3.36
N PHE A 85 10.47 -7.05 -2.20
CA PHE A 85 11.38 -5.99 -1.84
C PHE A 85 12.67 -6.61 -1.33
N TRP A 86 13.78 -6.35 -2.01
CA TRP A 86 15.05 -7.00 -1.77
C TRP A 86 16.16 -5.97 -1.48
N ASP A 87 16.97 -6.25 -0.47
CA ASP A 87 18.19 -5.50 -0.18
C ASP A 87 19.38 -6.20 -0.86
N ALA A 88 19.96 -5.54 -1.87
CA ALA A 88 21.04 -6.15 -2.66
C ALA A 88 22.37 -6.27 -1.90
N THR A 89 22.59 -5.45 -0.85
CA THR A 89 23.83 -5.44 -0.06
C THR A 89 23.76 -6.43 1.08
N GLU A 90 22.66 -6.44 1.83
CA GLU A 90 22.42 -7.41 2.91
C GLU A 90 21.97 -8.79 2.37
N GLN A 91 21.66 -8.87 1.07
CA GLN A 91 21.25 -10.10 0.38
C GLN A 91 20.04 -10.77 1.05
N GLN A 92 19.07 -9.95 1.45
CA GLN A 92 17.89 -10.41 2.17
C GLN A 92 16.60 -9.87 1.58
N SER A 93 15.56 -10.71 1.68
CA SER A 93 14.19 -10.31 1.39
C SER A 93 13.69 -9.46 2.54
N ILE A 94 13.30 -8.22 2.26
CA ILE A 94 12.77 -7.31 3.28
C ILE A 94 11.31 -7.69 3.55
N THR A 95 10.51 -7.72 2.48
CA THR A 95 9.10 -8.10 2.52
C THR A 95 8.66 -8.61 1.16
N VAL A 96 7.70 -9.54 1.17
CA VAL A 96 6.95 -9.93 -0.03
C VAL A 96 5.54 -9.35 0.10
N GLN A 97 5.13 -8.61 -0.92
CA GLN A 97 3.80 -8.03 -1.06
C GLN A 97 3.16 -8.54 -2.34
N GLU A 98 1.86 -8.30 -2.47
CA GLU A 98 1.11 -8.62 -3.67
C GLU A 98 0.25 -7.42 -4.05
N HIS A 99 0.28 -7.09 -5.33
CA HIS A 99 -0.66 -6.15 -5.93
C HIS A 99 -1.28 -6.82 -7.15
N PHE A 100 -2.46 -7.38 -6.95
CA PHE A 100 -3.11 -8.22 -7.95
C PHE A 100 -3.29 -7.48 -9.28
N LYS A 101 -2.92 -8.15 -10.39
CA LYS A 101 -2.95 -7.57 -11.75
C LYS A 101 -2.13 -6.29 -11.91
N CYS A 102 -1.12 -6.07 -11.07
CA CYS A 102 -0.20 -4.95 -11.24
C CYS A 102 0.39 -4.95 -12.65
N THR A 103 0.30 -3.79 -13.29
CA THR A 103 0.79 -3.57 -14.66
C THR A 103 2.01 -2.67 -14.69
N HIS A 104 2.13 -1.77 -13.72
CA HIS A 104 3.17 -0.74 -13.67
C HIS A 104 3.78 -0.68 -12.27
N VAL A 105 5.10 -0.57 -12.20
CA VAL A 105 5.87 -0.35 -10.96
C VAL A 105 6.86 0.76 -11.23
N GLU A 106 6.90 1.78 -10.37
CA GLU A 106 7.81 2.91 -10.51
C GLU A 106 8.27 3.43 -9.15
N TRP A 107 9.58 3.63 -9.02
CA TRP A 107 10.17 4.28 -7.85
C TRP A 107 10.00 5.80 -7.93
N ASP A 108 9.73 6.43 -6.79
CA ASP A 108 9.81 7.87 -6.70
C ASP A 108 11.26 8.35 -6.92
N PRO A 109 11.50 9.57 -7.47
CA PRO A 109 12.86 10.05 -7.72
C PRO A 109 13.76 10.14 -6.48
N SER A 110 13.21 10.11 -5.26
CA SER A 110 13.98 10.06 -4.02
C SER A 110 14.30 8.65 -3.51
N GLY A 111 13.72 7.60 -4.10
CA GLY A 111 13.97 6.20 -3.75
C GLY A 111 13.41 5.75 -2.40
N ARG A 112 12.45 6.50 -1.84
CA ARG A 112 11.80 6.23 -0.53
C ARG A 112 10.45 5.53 -0.68
N VAL A 113 9.79 5.71 -1.82
CA VAL A 113 8.43 5.24 -2.11
C VAL A 113 8.43 4.51 -3.45
N VAL A 114 7.71 3.40 -3.50
CA VAL A 114 7.39 2.66 -4.72
C VAL A 114 5.91 2.84 -4.99
N ALA A 115 5.55 3.21 -6.21
CA ALA A 115 4.18 3.14 -6.69
C ALA A 115 4.00 1.89 -7.52
N THR A 116 2.90 1.19 -7.28
CA THR A 116 2.44 0.12 -8.16
C THR A 116 1.03 0.43 -8.63
N ALA A 117 0.74 0.16 -9.89
CA ALA A 117 -0.50 0.59 -10.52
C ALA A 117 -1.14 -0.50 -11.39
N VAL A 118 -2.46 -0.53 -11.34
CA VAL A 118 -3.30 -1.29 -12.26
C VAL A 118 -3.91 -0.27 -13.22
N CYS A 119 -3.31 -0.16 -14.40
CA CYS A 119 -3.74 0.77 -15.44
C CYS A 119 -4.64 0.04 -16.44
N GLN A 120 -5.74 0.69 -16.80
CA GLN A 120 -6.58 0.30 -17.91
C GLN A 120 -5.85 0.60 -19.22
N PRO A 121 -5.82 -0.35 -20.17
CA PRO A 121 -5.24 -0.10 -21.48
C PRO A 121 -6.10 0.90 -22.26
N LEU A 122 -5.46 1.72 -23.10
CA LEU A 122 -6.13 2.77 -23.88
C LEU A 122 -6.91 2.23 -25.08
N ASP A 123 -6.57 1.04 -25.57
CA ASP A 123 -7.35 0.39 -26.61
C ASP A 123 -8.64 -0.15 -25.98
N ASN A 124 -9.76 0.07 -26.66
CA ASN A 124 -11.12 -0.17 -26.17
C ASN A 124 -11.47 -1.67 -26.04
N SER A 125 -10.46 -2.54 -25.90
CA SER A 125 -10.53 -4.00 -25.99
C SER A 125 -10.77 -4.68 -24.63
N TYR A 126 -10.52 -3.99 -23.51
CA TYR A 126 -10.63 -4.57 -22.16
C TYR A 126 -11.43 -3.70 -21.17
N TYR A 127 -12.76 -3.63 -21.36
CA TYR A 127 -13.70 -3.11 -20.35
C TYR A 127 -13.90 -4.07 -19.14
N LYS A 128 -13.21 -5.23 -19.13
CA LYS A 128 -13.41 -6.31 -18.14
C LYS A 128 -12.56 -6.19 -16.86
N PHE A 129 -11.66 -5.20 -16.77
CA PHE A 129 -10.73 -5.07 -15.63
C PHE A 129 -10.98 -3.85 -14.73
N THR A 130 -12.18 -3.25 -14.81
CA THR A 130 -12.48 -1.95 -14.17
C THR A 130 -12.62 -1.97 -12.65
N MET A 131 -12.67 -3.13 -11.99
CA MET A 131 -12.98 -3.21 -10.55
C MET A 131 -11.79 -2.94 -9.62
N ASP A 132 -10.54 -3.12 -10.08
CA ASP A 132 -9.34 -2.95 -9.24
C ASP A 132 -8.33 -1.97 -9.84
N ASN A 133 -8.78 -1.12 -10.76
CA ASN A 133 -7.96 -0.05 -11.30
C ASN A 133 -7.59 0.94 -10.20
N GLY A 134 -6.36 1.43 -10.23
CA GLY A 134 -5.85 2.33 -9.20
C GLY A 134 -4.35 2.19 -8.97
N TYR A 135 -3.90 2.73 -7.84
CA TYR A 135 -2.51 2.66 -7.45
C TYR A 135 -2.35 2.46 -5.95
N THR A 136 -1.27 1.78 -5.59
CA THR A 136 -0.83 1.54 -4.22
C THR A 136 0.57 2.10 -4.05
N LEU A 137 0.76 2.85 -2.97
CA LEU A 137 2.04 3.40 -2.58
C LEU A 137 2.63 2.56 -1.46
N TRP A 138 3.89 2.19 -1.62
CA TRP A 138 4.66 1.41 -0.67
C TRP A 138 5.87 2.21 -0.23
N THR A 139 6.30 2.05 1.02
CA THR A 139 7.65 2.45 1.42
C THR A 139 8.69 1.59 0.70
N PHE A 140 9.95 2.02 0.69
CA PHE A 140 11.07 1.19 0.19
C PHE A 140 11.22 -0.16 0.93
N GLN A 141 10.63 -0.28 2.12
CA GLN A 141 10.60 -1.52 2.93
C GLN A 141 9.36 -2.38 2.64
N GLY A 142 8.51 -2.00 1.68
CA GLY A 142 7.29 -2.72 1.32
C GLY A 142 6.12 -2.56 2.28
N LYS A 143 6.16 -1.60 3.22
CA LYS A 143 4.95 -1.20 3.99
C LYS A 143 4.01 -0.36 3.12
N GLN A 144 2.74 -0.77 3.00
CA GLN A 144 1.70 0.01 2.33
C GLN A 144 1.44 1.35 3.05
N LEU A 145 1.43 2.42 2.28
CA LEU A 145 1.18 3.80 2.74
C LEU A 145 -0.23 4.26 2.38
N LEU A 146 -0.65 3.98 1.15
CA LEU A 146 -1.90 4.43 0.59
C LEU A 146 -2.32 3.46 -0.51
N GLU A 147 -3.62 3.21 -0.60
CA GLU A 147 -4.24 2.54 -1.73
C GLU A 147 -5.41 3.39 -2.19
N GLU A 148 -5.43 3.71 -3.48
CA GLU A 148 -6.43 4.55 -4.10
C GLU A 148 -6.99 3.84 -5.32
N LYS A 149 -8.23 3.36 -5.19
CA LYS A 149 -8.98 2.80 -6.31
C LYS A 149 -9.59 3.92 -7.16
N LYS A 150 -9.54 3.73 -8.48
CA LYS A 150 -10.02 4.69 -9.49
C LYS A 150 -10.60 3.90 -10.66
N ASP A 151 -11.87 4.12 -10.98
CA ASP A 151 -12.56 3.38 -12.04
C ASP A 151 -11.85 3.52 -13.41
N ALA A 152 -11.59 4.77 -13.81
CA ALA A 152 -10.88 5.11 -15.05
C ALA A 152 -9.45 5.55 -14.74
N PHE A 153 -8.52 4.60 -14.67
CA PHE A 153 -7.11 4.85 -14.37
C PHE A 153 -6.22 4.38 -15.50
N TYR A 154 -5.53 5.29 -16.19
CA TYR A 154 -4.79 4.95 -17.41
C TYR A 154 -3.27 4.97 -17.23
N GLN A 155 -2.77 5.83 -16.35
CA GLN A 155 -1.33 6.03 -16.19
C GLN A 155 -1.00 6.53 -14.80
N PHE A 156 0.08 6.00 -14.25
CA PHE A 156 0.79 6.56 -13.12
C PHE A 156 2.17 7.00 -13.59
N LEU A 157 2.58 8.23 -13.25
CA LEU A 157 3.95 8.71 -13.41
C LEU A 157 4.33 9.60 -12.25
N TRP A 158 5.51 9.37 -11.68
CA TRP A 158 6.07 10.32 -10.74
C TRP A 158 6.48 11.61 -11.45
N ARG A 159 6.17 12.77 -10.84
CA ARG A 159 6.69 14.04 -11.33
C ARG A 159 8.23 14.03 -11.20
N PRO A 160 8.99 14.17 -12.30
CA PRO A 160 10.45 14.19 -12.23
C PRO A 160 10.93 15.31 -11.32
N ARG A 161 11.92 15.01 -10.47
CA ARG A 161 12.51 16.00 -9.57
C ARG A 161 13.60 16.79 -10.32
N PRO A 162 13.48 18.13 -10.43
CA PRO A 162 14.52 18.96 -11.03
C PRO A 162 15.87 18.78 -10.33
N ARG A 163 16.96 19.07 -11.04
CA ARG A 163 18.31 19.09 -10.45
C ARG A 163 18.35 20.01 -9.24
N THR A 164 19.13 19.62 -8.24
CA THR A 164 19.30 20.40 -7.00
C THR A 164 19.85 21.77 -7.32
N LEU A 165 19.28 22.80 -6.70
CA LEU A 165 19.78 24.18 -6.76
C LEU A 165 20.99 24.42 -5.84
N LEU A 166 21.32 23.44 -5.01
CA LEU A 166 22.45 23.51 -4.07
C LEU A 166 23.77 23.44 -4.84
N SER A 167 24.71 24.27 -4.43
CA SER A 167 26.10 24.13 -4.83
C SER A 167 26.72 22.88 -4.21
N ASP A 168 27.80 22.37 -4.81
CA ASP A 168 28.52 21.20 -4.28
C ASP A 168 28.99 21.40 -2.83
N LYS A 169 29.33 22.64 -2.45
CA LYS A 169 29.75 22.97 -1.07
C LYS A 169 28.58 22.80 -0.10
N GLU A 170 27.41 23.30 -0.46
CA GLU A 170 26.20 23.20 0.39
C GLU A 170 25.74 21.75 0.48
N TYR A 171 25.74 21.02 -0.64
CA TYR A 171 25.42 19.60 -0.68
C TYR A 171 26.34 18.81 0.26
N ASN A 172 27.65 18.99 0.15
CA ASN A 172 28.62 18.32 1.01
C ASN A 172 28.45 18.70 2.49
N ASN A 173 28.06 19.95 2.78
CA ASN A 173 27.77 20.36 4.16
C ASN A 173 26.52 19.66 4.72
N VAL A 174 25.47 19.47 3.91
CA VAL A 174 24.26 18.72 4.30
C VAL A 174 24.61 17.27 4.58
N VAL A 175 25.36 16.62 3.69
CA VAL A 175 25.79 15.22 3.86
C VAL A 175 26.61 15.05 5.15
N LYS A 176 27.56 15.96 5.42
CA LYS A 176 28.38 15.91 6.64
C LYS A 176 27.58 16.10 7.93
N ASN A 177 26.54 16.93 7.89
CA ASN A 177 25.74 17.29 9.07
C ASN A 177 24.36 16.62 9.08
N LEU A 178 24.20 15.48 8.40
CA LEU A 178 22.91 14.85 8.15
C LEU A 178 22.12 14.61 9.45
N LYS A 179 22.75 14.05 10.49
CA LYS A 179 22.12 13.80 11.81
C LYS A 179 21.55 15.05 12.47
N LYS A 180 22.19 16.21 12.28
CA LYS A 180 21.71 17.49 12.83
C LYS A 180 20.45 17.95 12.10
N PHE A 181 20.44 17.82 10.77
CA PHE A 181 19.27 18.16 9.95
C PHE A 181 18.13 17.19 10.20
N GLU A 182 18.39 15.88 10.25
CA GLU A 182 17.44 14.82 10.60
C GLU A 182 16.71 15.14 11.91
N LYS A 183 17.43 15.36 13.01
CA LYS A 183 16.83 15.70 14.31
C LYS A 183 15.94 16.94 14.24
N ARG A 184 16.34 17.95 13.47
CA ARG A 184 15.56 19.18 13.28
C ARG A 184 14.28 18.91 12.48
N PHE A 185 14.37 18.17 11.38
CA PHE A 185 13.22 17.85 10.54
C PHE A 185 12.24 16.92 11.25
N ASP A 186 12.72 15.90 11.95
CA ASP A 186 11.88 15.02 12.77
C ASP A 186 11.09 15.79 13.83
N GLN A 187 11.73 16.77 14.47
CA GLN A 187 11.03 17.62 15.43
C GLN A 187 9.94 18.46 14.76
N MET A 188 10.22 19.04 13.59
CA MET A 188 9.24 19.82 12.85
C MET A 188 8.07 18.96 12.36
N ASP A 189 8.35 17.74 11.88
CA ASP A 189 7.33 16.81 11.40
C ASP A 189 6.43 16.34 12.55
N ARG A 190 7.00 16.02 13.73
CA ARG A 190 6.22 15.72 14.95
C ARG A 190 5.32 16.86 15.38
N LEU A 191 5.80 18.10 15.30
CA LEU A 191 5.01 19.29 15.65
C LEU A 191 3.85 19.48 14.68
N LYS A 192 4.10 19.38 13.37
CA LYS A 192 3.06 19.47 12.33
C LYS A 192 2.00 18.38 12.48
N GLU A 193 2.41 17.14 12.74
CA GLU A 193 1.47 16.05 12.92
C GLU A 193 0.60 16.28 14.17
N ARG A 194 1.20 16.76 15.27
CA ARG A 194 0.44 17.13 16.47
C ARG A 194 -0.56 18.24 16.19
N GLU A 195 -0.17 19.27 15.44
CA GLU A 195 -1.07 20.36 15.05
C GLU A 195 -2.23 19.86 14.18
N ARG A 196 -1.96 19.00 13.20
CA ARG A 196 -2.98 18.37 12.36
C ARG A 196 -3.99 17.57 13.18
N LEU A 197 -3.51 16.69 14.06
CA LEU A 197 -4.37 15.87 14.92
C LEU A 197 -5.19 16.72 15.89
N ALA A 198 -4.61 17.80 16.43
CA ALA A 198 -5.32 18.74 17.28
C ALA A 198 -6.44 19.47 16.52
N ALA A 199 -6.19 19.89 15.28
CA ALA A 199 -7.19 20.53 14.43
C ALA A 199 -8.34 19.58 14.07
N GLU A 200 -8.03 18.33 13.69
CA GLU A 200 -9.03 17.30 13.40
C GLU A 200 -9.89 16.99 14.64
N LYS A 201 -9.26 16.84 15.81
CA LYS A 201 -9.98 16.63 17.08
C LYS A 201 -10.85 17.82 17.44
N ALA A 202 -10.37 19.05 17.24
CA ALA A 202 -11.15 20.25 17.50
C ALA A 202 -12.37 20.34 16.56
N GLU A 203 -12.20 20.02 15.28
CA GLU A 203 -13.32 19.98 14.33
C GLU A 203 -14.36 18.91 14.71
N ARG A 204 -13.90 17.72 15.11
CA ARG A 204 -14.79 16.64 15.58
C ARG A 204 -15.57 17.07 16.82
N ASN A 205 -14.88 17.60 17.83
CA ASN A 205 -15.51 18.09 19.05
C ASN A 205 -16.54 19.20 18.76
N ARG A 206 -16.24 20.10 17.80
CA ARG A 206 -17.21 21.13 17.37
C ARG A 206 -18.46 20.51 16.76
N LYS A 207 -18.30 19.52 15.86
CA LYS A 207 -19.46 18.81 15.26
C LYS A 207 -20.27 18.05 16.30
N GLU A 208 -19.62 17.44 17.28
CA GLU A 208 -20.28 16.77 18.40
C GLU A 208 -21.09 17.75 19.25
N GLN A 209 -20.53 18.94 19.54
CA GLN A 209 -21.24 20.01 20.25
C GLN A 209 -22.44 20.53 19.45
N ASP A 210 -22.24 20.86 18.17
CA ASP A 210 -23.32 21.31 17.27
C ASP A 210 -24.47 20.28 17.21
N PHE A 211 -24.13 18.98 17.20
CA PHE A 211 -25.11 17.90 17.21
C PHE A 211 -25.86 17.78 18.54
N GLN A 212 -25.15 17.89 19.66
CA GLN A 212 -25.76 17.87 21.00
C GLN A 212 -26.71 19.05 21.19
N GLU A 213 -26.30 20.27 20.81
CA GLU A 213 -27.16 21.45 20.87
C GLU A 213 -28.41 21.30 19.99
N LEU A 214 -28.27 20.73 18.78
CA LEU A 214 -29.41 20.44 17.91
C LEU A 214 -30.36 19.42 18.54
N LEU A 215 -29.81 18.36 19.16
CA LEU A 215 -30.59 17.32 19.83
C LEU A 215 -31.38 17.91 21.00
N GLU A 216 -30.73 18.66 21.89
CA GLU A 216 -31.37 19.32 23.04
C GLU A 216 -32.50 20.25 22.58
N LYS A 217 -32.25 21.06 21.54
CA LYS A 217 -33.28 21.95 20.98
C LYS A 217 -34.48 21.18 20.42
N ARG A 218 -34.23 20.07 19.72
CA ARG A 218 -35.30 19.23 19.15
C ARG A 218 -36.09 18.53 20.25
N LEU A 219 -35.42 17.97 21.25
CA LEU A 219 -36.06 17.35 22.42
C LEU A 219 -36.92 18.36 23.19
N ALA A 220 -36.41 19.57 23.44
CA ALA A 220 -37.18 20.62 24.08
C ALA A 220 -38.42 21.04 23.26
N THR A 221 -38.29 21.12 21.94
CA THR A 221 -39.41 21.43 21.04
C THR A 221 -40.44 20.30 21.02
N ALA A 222 -40.00 19.05 21.00
CA ALA A 222 -40.87 17.88 21.05
C ALA A 222 -41.63 17.81 22.39
N ALA A 223 -40.93 17.99 23.51
CA ALA A 223 -41.53 18.04 24.83
C ALA A 223 -42.57 19.17 24.96
N ALA A 224 -42.28 20.36 24.44
CA ALA A 224 -43.23 21.47 24.46
C ALA A 224 -44.50 21.21 23.62
N ARG A 225 -44.38 20.43 22.54
CA ARG A 225 -45.49 20.06 21.66
C ARG A 225 -46.12 18.71 21.99
N ARG A 226 -45.65 18.01 23.01
CA ARG A 226 -46.08 16.64 23.35
C ARG A 226 -47.59 16.54 23.50
N ALA A 227 -48.23 17.49 24.19
CA ALA A 227 -49.67 17.52 24.37
C ALA A 227 -50.45 17.66 23.04
N GLU A 228 -49.96 18.47 22.10
CA GLU A 228 -50.56 18.60 20.77
C GLU A 228 -50.41 17.31 19.95
N TYR A 229 -49.24 16.66 20.03
CA TYR A 229 -48.98 15.39 19.36
C TYR A 229 -49.88 14.26 19.92
N LEU A 230 -50.01 14.16 21.24
CA LEU A 230 -50.90 13.17 21.88
C LEU A 230 -52.36 13.34 21.49
N ALA A 231 -52.84 14.58 21.39
CA ALA A 231 -54.20 14.86 20.95
C ALA A 231 -54.46 14.45 19.49
N LEU A 232 -53.45 14.51 18.62
CA LEU A 232 -53.53 14.03 17.23
C LEU A 232 -53.50 12.49 17.13
N LEU A 233 -52.93 11.82 18.14
CA LEU A 233 -52.75 10.37 18.22
C LEU A 233 -53.81 9.69 19.09
N ASP A 234 -54.94 10.34 19.33
CA ASP A 234 -56.05 9.83 20.16
C ASP A 234 -55.61 9.38 21.57
N GLY A 235 -54.59 10.05 22.12
CA GLY A 235 -54.03 9.78 23.45
C GLY A 235 -52.88 8.77 23.48
N TYR A 236 -52.49 8.18 22.34
CA TYR A 236 -51.36 7.24 22.29
C TYR A 236 -50.01 7.94 22.38
N ASP A 237 -49.23 7.62 23.42
CA ASP A 237 -47.89 8.16 23.65
C ASP A 237 -46.80 7.16 23.28
N SER A 238 -46.16 7.37 22.12
CA SER A 238 -45.03 6.54 21.69
C SER A 238 -43.76 6.74 22.53
N GLU A 239 -43.72 7.70 23.45
CA GLU A 239 -42.60 7.86 24.39
C GLU A 239 -42.89 7.24 25.77
N ASP A 240 -44.09 6.71 26.00
CA ASP A 240 -44.43 6.00 27.24
C ASP A 240 -44.06 4.52 27.12
N GLU A 241 -43.00 4.10 27.82
CA GLU A 241 -42.54 2.70 27.83
C GLU A 241 -43.61 1.73 28.37
N SER A 242 -44.64 2.21 29.09
CA SER A 242 -45.73 1.37 29.58
C SER A 242 -46.75 0.98 28.51
N GLU A 243 -46.80 1.71 27.39
CA GLU A 243 -47.62 1.40 26.21
C GLU A 243 -46.99 0.28 25.35
N TYR A 244 -45.75 -0.13 25.63
CA TYR A 244 -45.06 -1.19 24.92
C TYR A 244 -45.20 -2.54 25.63
N ILE A 245 -45.79 -3.52 24.92
CA ILE A 245 -45.80 -4.91 25.37
C ILE A 245 -44.57 -5.61 24.81
N VAL A 246 -43.53 -5.77 25.63
CA VAL A 246 -42.32 -6.52 25.24
C VAL A 246 -42.63 -8.02 25.30
N GLN A 247 -42.77 -8.66 24.14
CA GLN A 247 -42.94 -10.12 24.02
C GLN A 247 -41.61 -10.79 23.66
N SER A 248 -41.00 -11.52 24.60
CA SER A 248 -39.84 -12.36 24.30
C SER A 248 -40.30 -13.68 23.67
N HIS A 249 -39.93 -13.91 22.41
CA HIS A 249 -40.14 -15.19 21.75
C HIS A 249 -38.86 -16.03 21.85
N THR A 250 -38.95 -17.16 22.55
CA THR A 250 -37.89 -18.18 22.58
C THR A 250 -38.20 -19.21 21.51
N TYR A 251 -37.29 -19.39 20.56
CA TYR A 251 -37.41 -20.41 19.52
C TYR A 251 -36.44 -21.54 19.86
N ASP A 252 -36.98 -22.73 20.15
CA ASP A 252 -36.18 -23.95 20.31
C ASP A 252 -36.08 -24.65 18.95
N ASP A 253 -34.94 -24.55 18.29
CA ASP A 253 -34.63 -25.34 17.10
C ASP A 253 -34.24 -26.77 17.52
N VAL A 254 -35.08 -27.74 17.17
CA VAL A 254 -34.77 -29.16 17.36
C VAL A 254 -33.79 -29.59 16.26
N LEU A 255 -32.50 -29.68 16.62
CA LEU A 255 -31.42 -29.93 15.66
C LEU A 255 -31.33 -31.37 15.15
N GLU A 256 -31.82 -32.37 15.89
CA GLU A 256 -31.73 -33.78 15.47
C GLU A 256 -32.78 -34.65 16.16
N ILE A 257 -33.65 -35.30 15.39
CA ILE A 257 -34.57 -36.34 15.88
C ILE A 257 -34.02 -37.69 15.45
N LYS A 258 -33.62 -38.52 16.42
CA LYS A 258 -33.26 -39.93 16.20
C LYS A 258 -34.39 -40.83 16.68
N GLU A 259 -35.04 -41.51 15.75
CA GLU A 259 -35.95 -42.62 16.04
C GLU A 259 -35.16 -43.93 16.09
N GLU A 260 -35.09 -44.56 17.27
CA GLU A 260 -34.60 -45.93 17.41
C GLU A 260 -35.78 -46.91 17.42
N VAL A 261 -35.85 -47.78 16.42
CA VAL A 261 -36.83 -48.86 16.34
C VAL A 261 -36.35 -50.03 17.21
N MET A 262 -36.93 -50.16 18.40
CA MET A 262 -36.73 -51.33 19.26
C MET A 262 -37.56 -52.52 18.73
N ARG A 263 -36.90 -53.54 18.19
CA ARG A 263 -37.54 -54.85 17.91
C ARG A 263 -37.67 -55.66 19.19
N LYS A 264 -38.88 -56.14 19.48
CA LYS A 264 -39.19 -57.10 20.55
C LYS A 264 -38.51 -58.45 20.34
#